data_AF-A0A0C2WXK2-F1
#
_entry.id   AF-A0A0C2WXK2-F1
#
_cell.length_a   1.000
_cell.length_b   1.000
_cell.length_c   1.000
_cell.angle_alpha   90.00
_cell.angle_beta   90.00
_cell.angle_gamma   90.00
#
_symmetry.space_group_name_H-M   'P 1'
#
loop_
_entity.id
_entity.type
_entity.pdbx_description
1 polymer ?
#
loop_
_entity_poly.entity_id
_entity_poly.type
_entity_poly.pdbx_seq_one_letter_code
_entity_poly.pdbx_strand_id
1 'polypeptide(L)'
;MNAQRIAGIEKDKMRDFAIAKFAGDLLQTVDTLELAIKSATAPGSLEPVDLTSGGISTGTSTGTSSGTSSGTSSGTSSGTSTGTSSGTSSSSSSDSDGATPIPTSAGSESTPLNAAPSPDAALLKGVTLTHKLLLSTLASHGVTPFTPTGETFDPNWHEAIFSVPFAVAQNMPAGSIGGGGEVKPGMIVDTLKVGYRLKDRCLRAAQVGVVGE
;
A
#
# COMPACT_ATOMS: atom_id res chain seq x y z
N MET A 1 40.53 20.07 -27.71
CA MET A 1 40.25 19.94 -26.26
C MET A 1 38.77 20.12 -25.87
N ASN A 2 37.94 20.89 -26.59
CA ASN A 2 36.52 21.06 -26.23
C ASN A 2 35.67 19.78 -26.43
N ALA A 3 35.92 18.99 -27.48
CA ALA A 3 35.16 17.77 -27.77
C ALA A 3 35.29 16.70 -26.66
N GLN A 4 36.48 16.49 -26.10
CA GLN A 4 36.69 15.53 -25.00
C GLN A 4 35.99 15.96 -23.72
N ARG A 5 35.97 17.27 -23.43
CA ARG A 5 35.25 17.83 -22.28
C ARG A 5 33.73 17.67 -22.44
N ILE A 6 33.20 17.94 -23.64
CA ILE A 6 31.78 17.75 -23.95
C ILE A 6 31.39 16.27 -23.83
N ALA A 7 32.19 15.37 -24.42
CA ALA A 7 31.94 13.93 -24.36
C ALA A 7 31.98 13.36 -22.92
N GLY A 8 32.80 13.93 -22.03
CA GLY A 8 32.79 13.57 -20.60
C GLY A 8 31.47 13.96 -19.93
N ILE A 9 31.07 15.22 -20.08
CA ILE A 9 29.82 15.75 -19.51
C ILE A 9 28.59 15.01 -20.06
N GLU A 10 28.59 14.67 -21.35
CA GLU A 10 27.51 13.89 -21.96
C GLU A 10 27.39 12.50 -21.35
N LYS A 11 28.52 11.80 -21.11
CA LYS A 11 28.50 10.49 -20.45
C LYS A 11 27.91 10.56 -19.04
N ASP A 12 28.29 11.57 -18.27
CA ASP A 12 27.78 11.73 -16.91
C ASP A 12 26.28 12.08 -16.91
N LYS A 13 25.86 12.98 -17.81
CA LYS A 13 24.43 13.28 -18.04
C LYS A 13 23.64 12.04 -18.46
N MET A 14 24.21 11.20 -19.32
CA MET A 14 23.58 9.94 -19.75
C MET A 14 23.44 8.96 -18.58
N ARG A 15 24.45 8.87 -17.70
CA ARG A 15 24.37 8.04 -16.48
C ARG A 15 23.27 8.51 -15.54
N ASP A 16 23.24 9.80 -15.25
CA ASP A 16 22.22 10.38 -14.37
C ASP A 16 20.81 10.23 -14.97
N PHE A 17 20.68 10.43 -16.28
CA PHE A 17 19.41 10.23 -16.98
C PHE A 17 18.97 8.75 -16.97
N ALA A 18 19.90 7.82 -17.17
CA ALA A 18 19.60 6.39 -17.13
C ALA A 18 19.09 5.97 -15.75
N ILE A 19 19.73 6.44 -14.67
CA ILE A 19 19.27 6.19 -13.29
C ILE A 19 17.91 6.83 -13.05
N ALA A 20 17.73 8.09 -13.45
CA ALA A 20 16.45 8.79 -13.29
C ALA A 20 15.31 8.08 -14.01
N LYS A 21 15.53 7.67 -15.25
CA LYS A 21 14.54 6.95 -16.06
C LYS A 21 14.20 5.60 -15.44
N PHE A 22 15.21 4.84 -15.05
CA PHE A 22 15.01 3.55 -14.38
C PHE A 22 14.20 3.72 -13.10
N ALA A 23 14.58 4.66 -12.24
CA ALA A 23 13.84 4.96 -11.01
C ALA A 23 12.39 5.36 -11.29
N GLY A 24 12.16 6.22 -12.30
CA GLY A 24 10.83 6.65 -12.73
C GLY A 24 9.94 5.48 -13.20
N ASP A 25 10.48 4.59 -14.02
CA ASP A 25 9.77 3.39 -14.51
C ASP A 25 9.42 2.44 -13.33
N LEU A 26 10.25 2.41 -12.27
CA LEU A 26 9.98 1.64 -11.05
C LEU A 26 8.85 2.22 -10.17
N LEU A 27 8.61 3.54 -10.20
CA LEU A 27 7.61 4.18 -9.33
C LEU A 27 6.19 3.62 -9.53
N GLN A 28 5.83 3.22 -10.75
CA GLN A 28 4.53 2.61 -11.01
C GLN A 28 4.36 1.26 -10.28
N THR A 29 5.44 0.50 -10.14
CA THR A 29 5.39 -0.78 -9.42
C THR A 29 5.29 -0.54 -7.91
N VAL A 30 5.99 0.47 -7.37
CA VAL A 30 5.85 0.91 -5.97
C VAL A 30 4.41 1.29 -5.66
N ASP A 31 3.78 2.12 -6.49
CA ASP A 31 2.39 2.54 -6.26
C ASP A 31 1.42 1.36 -6.28
N THR A 32 1.63 0.39 -7.18
CA THR A 32 0.79 -0.80 -7.29
C THR A 32 0.89 -1.65 -6.02
N LEU A 33 2.10 -1.79 -5.47
CA LEU A 33 2.33 -2.48 -4.19
C LEU A 33 1.72 -1.70 -3.02
N GLU A 34 1.86 -0.37 -2.99
CA GLU A 34 1.28 0.46 -1.93
C GLU A 34 -0.25 0.38 -1.94
N LEU A 35 -0.87 0.44 -3.12
CA LEU A 35 -2.31 0.27 -3.29
C LEU A 35 -2.75 -1.13 -2.85
N ALA A 36 -2.00 -2.18 -3.20
CA ALA A 36 -2.28 -3.55 -2.79
C ALA A 36 -2.18 -3.74 -1.27
N ILE A 37 -1.19 -3.13 -0.61
CA ILE A 37 -1.06 -3.17 0.85
C ILE A 37 -2.21 -2.41 1.53
N LYS A 38 -2.55 -1.22 1.03
CA LYS A 38 -3.67 -0.40 1.53
C LYS A 38 -5.02 -1.11 1.38
N SER A 39 -5.27 -1.81 0.27
CA SER A 39 -6.51 -2.56 0.08
C SER A 39 -6.58 -3.84 0.91
N ALA A 40 -5.45 -4.56 1.05
CA ALA A 40 -5.40 -5.79 1.84
C ALA A 40 -5.53 -5.55 3.36
N THR A 41 -5.08 -4.39 3.85
CA THR A 41 -5.25 -3.99 5.26
C THR A 41 -6.59 -3.32 5.55
N ALA A 42 -7.47 -3.16 4.54
CA ALA A 42 -8.81 -2.62 4.69
C ALA A 42 -9.95 -3.67 4.64
N PRO A 43 -9.89 -4.82 5.36
CA PRO A 43 -10.97 -5.80 5.37
C PRO A 43 -12.14 -5.42 6.33
N GLY A 44 -12.39 -4.14 6.63
CA GLY A 44 -13.22 -3.79 7.81
C GLY A 44 -14.07 -2.52 7.81
N SER A 45 -14.19 -1.73 6.74
CA SER A 45 -15.13 -0.57 6.73
C SER A 45 -16.29 -0.71 5.73
N LEU A 46 -16.63 -1.96 5.36
CA LEU A 46 -17.92 -2.22 4.74
C LEU A 46 -18.99 -2.04 5.81
N GLU A 47 -19.49 -0.81 5.95
CA GLU A 47 -20.81 -0.56 6.52
C GLU A 47 -21.80 -1.48 5.80
N PRO A 48 -22.44 -2.45 6.48
CA PRO A 48 -23.62 -3.07 5.92
C PRO A 48 -24.67 -1.97 5.80
N VAL A 49 -24.96 -1.54 4.57
CA VAL A 49 -26.18 -0.80 4.29
C VAL A 49 -27.37 -1.72 4.57
N ASP A 50 -27.80 -1.75 5.83
CA ASP A 50 -29.07 -2.35 6.23
C ASP A 50 -30.20 -1.54 5.60
N LEU A 51 -30.53 -1.89 4.36
CA LEU A 51 -31.76 -1.49 3.69
C LEU A 51 -32.90 -2.35 4.27
N THR A 52 -33.26 -2.08 5.53
CA THR A 52 -34.46 -2.61 6.16
C THR A 52 -35.40 -1.47 6.59
N SER A 53 -36.62 -1.56 6.04
CA SER A 53 -37.84 -0.83 6.35
C SER A 53 -38.09 0.55 5.70
N GLY A 54 -39.07 0.57 4.79
CA GLY A 54 -39.65 1.77 4.19
C GLY A 54 -40.17 1.50 2.77
N GLY A 55 -41.28 0.79 2.64
CA GLY A 55 -41.87 0.46 1.34
C GLY A 55 -42.34 1.68 0.54
N ILE A 56 -42.53 1.49 -0.77
CA ILE A 56 -43.74 1.83 -1.54
C ILE A 56 -43.50 1.53 -3.05
N SER A 57 -44.52 0.88 -3.64
CA SER A 57 -44.97 0.90 -5.05
C SER A 57 -44.11 0.30 -6.19
N THR A 58 -44.55 -0.89 -6.62
CA THR A 58 -45.07 -1.21 -7.98
C THR A 58 -44.50 -0.46 -9.19
N GLY A 59 -43.70 -1.18 -9.99
CA GLY A 59 -43.41 -0.85 -11.38
C GLY A 59 -43.13 -2.13 -12.17
N THR A 60 -44.16 -2.61 -12.88
CA THR A 60 -44.09 -3.70 -13.84
C THR A 60 -43.22 -3.30 -15.03
N SER A 61 -42.17 -4.05 -15.36
CA SER A 61 -41.64 -4.09 -16.72
C SER A 61 -41.05 -5.46 -17.05
N THR A 62 -41.81 -6.19 -17.84
CA THR A 62 -41.41 -7.33 -18.66
C THR A 62 -40.22 -6.99 -19.55
N GLY A 63 -39.16 -7.81 -19.48
CA GLY A 63 -38.02 -7.78 -20.39
C GLY A 63 -37.41 -9.18 -20.49
N THR A 64 -37.94 -9.96 -21.44
CA THR A 64 -37.40 -11.25 -21.88
C THR A 64 -36.13 -11.04 -22.70
N SER A 65 -35.01 -11.65 -22.31
CA SER A 65 -33.97 -12.04 -23.28
C SER A 65 -33.28 -13.32 -22.83
N SER A 66 -33.76 -14.40 -23.44
CA SER A 66 -33.15 -15.71 -23.59
C SER A 66 -31.75 -15.63 -24.23
N GLY A 67 -30.77 -16.32 -23.64
CA GLY A 67 -29.47 -16.61 -24.25
C GLY A 67 -28.96 -17.95 -23.72
N THR A 68 -29.03 -18.97 -24.56
CA THR A 68 -28.73 -20.38 -24.27
C THR A 68 -27.24 -20.72 -24.42
N SER A 69 -26.83 -21.70 -23.62
CA SER A 69 -25.56 -22.41 -23.46
C SER A 69 -24.75 -22.84 -24.70
N SER A 70 -23.42 -22.96 -24.54
CA SER A 70 -22.58 -24.17 -24.79
C SER A 70 -21.09 -23.78 -24.57
N GLY A 71 -20.30 -24.39 -23.69
CA GLY A 71 -19.68 -25.74 -23.79
C GLY A 71 -18.55 -25.71 -24.83
N THR A 72 -17.26 -25.85 -24.51
CA THR A 72 -16.59 -27.12 -24.19
C THR A 72 -15.24 -26.97 -23.45
N SER A 73 -14.95 -28.00 -22.67
CA SER A 73 -13.76 -28.28 -21.87
C SER A 73 -12.66 -29.01 -22.65
N SER A 74 -11.38 -28.83 -22.30
CA SER A 74 -10.42 -29.93 -22.08
C SER A 74 -9.06 -29.41 -21.58
N GLY A 75 -8.60 -29.93 -20.44
CA GLY A 75 -7.31 -29.62 -19.84
C GLY A 75 -7.00 -30.61 -18.74
N THR A 76 -6.55 -31.79 -19.13
CA THR A 76 -6.11 -32.88 -18.25
C THR A 76 -4.66 -32.66 -17.84
N SER A 77 -4.36 -32.57 -16.55
CA SER A 77 -3.05 -32.96 -16.01
C SER A 77 -3.20 -33.60 -14.63
N SER A 78 -3.14 -34.93 -14.67
CA SER A 78 -3.00 -35.84 -13.54
C SER A 78 -1.62 -35.67 -12.89
N GLY A 79 -1.60 -35.39 -11.58
CA GLY A 79 -0.39 -35.38 -10.77
C GLY A 79 -0.66 -36.00 -9.41
N THR A 80 -0.56 -37.33 -9.34
CA THR A 80 -0.61 -38.10 -8.10
C THR A 80 0.72 -37.95 -7.37
N SER A 81 0.74 -37.36 -6.19
CA SER A 81 1.87 -37.48 -5.26
C SER A 81 1.38 -37.90 -3.87
N THR A 82 1.51 -39.19 -3.61
CA THR A 82 1.39 -39.81 -2.29
C THR A 82 2.76 -39.74 -1.61
N GLY A 83 2.88 -38.93 -0.57
CA GLY A 83 4.09 -38.81 0.25
C GLY A 83 3.76 -38.91 1.73
N THR A 84 3.51 -40.13 2.20
CA THR A 84 3.47 -40.47 3.62
C THR A 84 4.91 -40.57 4.15
N SER A 85 5.31 -39.70 5.07
CA SER A 85 6.51 -39.91 5.88
C SER A 85 6.14 -39.82 7.36
N SER A 86 5.83 -40.99 7.91
CA SER A 86 5.74 -41.29 9.33
C SER A 86 7.16 -41.41 9.90
N GLY A 87 7.60 -40.40 10.64
CA GLY A 87 8.81 -40.42 11.44
C GLY A 87 8.45 -40.51 12.92
N THR A 88 8.41 -41.72 13.45
CA THR A 88 8.33 -42.03 14.88
C THR A 88 9.74 -41.97 15.48
N SER A 89 9.98 -41.09 16.45
CA SER A 89 11.12 -41.21 17.35
C SER A 89 10.63 -41.31 18.79
N SER A 90 10.79 -42.51 19.33
CA SER A 90 10.60 -42.89 20.72
C SER A 90 11.96 -43.00 21.43
N SER A 91 12.09 -42.40 22.61
CA SER A 91 12.87 -42.85 23.78
C SER A 91 12.93 -41.65 24.74
N SER A 92 12.27 -41.64 25.91
CA SER A 92 12.33 -42.48 27.11
C SER A 92 13.44 -42.08 28.10
N SER A 93 13.03 -42.07 29.38
CA SER A 93 13.78 -42.09 30.65
C SER A 93 14.32 -40.76 31.21
N SER A 94 14.32 -40.47 32.51
CA SER A 94 13.61 -40.91 33.75
C SER A 94 14.17 -40.01 34.87
N ASP A 95 13.38 -39.82 35.94
CA ASP A 95 13.80 -39.45 37.31
C ASP A 95 14.29 -37.98 37.53
N SER A 96 13.95 -37.24 38.59
CA SER A 96 13.40 -37.57 39.92
C SER A 96 12.88 -36.30 40.64
N ASP A 97 11.91 -36.54 41.51
CA ASP A 97 11.49 -35.85 42.74
C ASP A 97 11.84 -34.37 43.01
N GLY A 98 10.79 -33.59 43.30
CA GLY A 98 10.90 -32.28 43.92
C GLY A 98 9.57 -31.55 44.11
N ALA A 99 8.61 -32.14 44.81
CA ALA A 99 7.35 -31.49 45.14
C ALA A 99 7.55 -30.28 46.09
N THR A 100 7.12 -29.09 45.65
CA THR A 100 6.73 -27.99 46.54
C THR A 100 5.48 -27.29 46.00
N PRO A 101 4.48 -27.01 46.84
CA PRO A 101 3.18 -26.50 46.39
C PRO A 101 3.15 -24.98 46.18
N ILE A 102 2.48 -24.62 45.08
CA ILE A 102 1.86 -23.35 44.69
C ILE A 102 1.31 -22.50 45.84
N PRO A 103 1.51 -21.17 45.76
CA PRO A 103 0.43 -20.22 46.01
C PRO A 103 -0.02 -19.54 44.71
N THR A 104 -1.32 -19.66 44.46
CA THR A 104 -2.11 -18.97 43.46
C THR A 104 -1.95 -17.44 43.54
N SER A 105 -1.39 -16.84 42.49
CA SER A 105 -1.67 -15.44 42.15
C SER A 105 -2.30 -15.39 40.74
N ALA A 106 -3.62 -15.19 40.72
CA ALA A 106 -4.35 -14.63 39.60
C ALA A 106 -3.72 -13.27 39.23
N GLY A 107 -3.59 -12.83 37.98
CA GLY A 107 -4.05 -13.29 36.68
C GLY A 107 -3.73 -12.15 35.70
N SER A 108 -3.65 -12.46 34.41
CA SER A 108 -3.37 -11.56 33.26
C SER A 108 -1.93 -11.54 32.75
N GLU A 109 -1.39 -12.71 32.42
CA GLU A 109 -0.39 -12.82 31.35
C GLU A 109 -0.97 -13.70 30.26
N SER A 110 -1.83 -13.11 29.43
CA SER A 110 -2.16 -13.70 28.14
C SER A 110 -0.99 -13.45 27.20
N THR A 111 0.02 -14.32 27.26
CA THR A 111 0.80 -14.65 26.06
C THR A 111 -0.20 -14.92 24.96
N PRO A 112 -0.27 -14.12 23.88
CA PRO A 112 -1.12 -14.48 22.77
C PRO A 112 -0.51 -15.75 22.18
N LEU A 113 -1.26 -16.84 22.33
CA LEU A 113 -1.07 -18.05 21.56
C LEU A 113 -0.79 -17.62 20.12
N ASN A 114 0.33 -18.11 19.59
CA ASN A 114 0.69 -18.09 18.19
C ASN A 114 -0.47 -18.69 17.37
N ALA A 115 -1.50 -17.88 17.13
CA ALA A 115 -2.44 -18.09 16.06
C ALA A 115 -1.56 -18.07 14.82
N ALA A 116 -1.41 -19.23 14.19
CA ALA A 116 -0.73 -19.32 12.91
C ALA A 116 -1.21 -18.13 12.08
N PRO A 117 -0.30 -17.26 11.61
CA PRO A 117 -0.74 -16.13 10.79
C PRO A 117 -1.58 -16.75 9.69
N SER A 118 -2.80 -16.26 9.52
CA SER A 118 -3.59 -16.63 8.35
C SER A 118 -2.67 -16.52 7.13
N PRO A 119 -2.74 -17.45 6.16
CA PRO A 119 -1.83 -17.44 5.02
C PRO A 119 -1.76 -16.05 4.38
N ASP A 120 -2.89 -15.33 4.37
CA ASP A 120 -3.02 -13.95 3.91
C ASP A 120 -2.21 -12.94 4.75
N ALA A 121 -2.18 -13.06 6.07
CA ALA A 121 -1.38 -12.20 6.94
C ALA A 121 0.13 -12.47 6.80
N ALA A 122 0.53 -13.72 6.58
CA ALA A 122 1.93 -14.07 6.27
C ALA A 122 2.35 -13.49 4.91
N LEU A 123 1.47 -13.59 3.90
CA LEU A 123 1.68 -12.99 2.57
C LEU A 123 1.76 -11.46 2.64
N LEU A 124 0.84 -10.79 3.35
CA LEU A 124 0.84 -9.33 3.52
C LEU A 124 2.15 -8.82 4.16
N LYS A 125 2.66 -9.55 5.16
CA LYS A 125 3.98 -9.25 5.76
C LYS A 125 5.10 -9.39 4.73
N GLY A 126 5.09 -10.45 3.92
CA GLY A 126 6.05 -10.65 2.82
C GLY A 126 6.04 -9.51 1.81
N VAL A 127 4.86 -9.15 1.31
CA VAL A 127 4.68 -8.04 0.35
C VAL A 127 5.12 -6.70 0.96
N THR A 128 4.79 -6.45 2.23
CA THR A 128 5.22 -5.25 2.95
C THR A 128 6.74 -5.15 3.07
N LEU A 129 7.43 -6.26 3.32
CA LEU A 129 8.89 -6.29 3.36
C LEU A 129 9.51 -6.01 1.99
N THR A 130 8.96 -6.60 0.92
CA THR A 130 9.42 -6.33 -0.45
C THR A 130 9.23 -4.86 -0.83
N HIS A 131 8.09 -4.27 -0.48
CA HIS A 131 7.83 -2.84 -0.70
C HIS A 131 8.84 -1.95 0.05
N LYS A 132 9.13 -2.25 1.32
CA LYS A 132 10.14 -1.53 2.12
C LYS A 132 11.55 -1.66 1.54
N LEU A 133 11.92 -2.85 1.10
CA LEU A 133 13.22 -3.09 0.46
C LEU A 133 13.36 -2.24 -0.82
N LEU A 134 12.32 -2.19 -1.64
CA LEU A 134 12.30 -1.39 -2.87
C LEU A 134 12.44 0.12 -2.58
N LEU A 135 11.77 0.63 -1.55
CA LEU A 135 11.96 2.03 -1.12
C LEU A 135 13.38 2.28 -0.62
N SER A 136 13.97 1.34 0.11
CA SER A 136 15.35 1.44 0.61
C SER A 136 16.38 1.45 -0.52
N THR A 137 16.19 0.66 -1.59
CA THR A 137 17.10 0.65 -2.74
C THR A 137 16.99 1.94 -3.54
N LEU A 138 15.77 2.44 -3.78
CA LEU A 138 15.55 3.75 -4.41
C LEU A 138 16.20 4.89 -3.61
N ALA A 139 16.05 4.87 -2.28
CA ALA A 139 16.69 5.85 -1.39
C ALA A 139 18.22 5.82 -1.47
N SER A 140 18.81 4.64 -1.55
CA SER A 140 20.27 4.46 -1.73
C SER A 140 20.79 5.08 -3.04
N HIS A 141 19.94 5.13 -4.07
CA HIS A 141 20.25 5.79 -5.34
C HIS A 141 19.91 7.29 -5.36
N GLY A 142 19.47 7.87 -4.24
CA GLY A 142 19.20 9.30 -4.08
C GLY A 142 17.76 9.73 -4.41
N VAL A 143 16.83 8.78 -4.54
CA VAL A 143 15.41 9.08 -4.70
C VAL A 143 14.81 9.41 -3.33
N THR A 144 14.24 10.60 -3.19
CA THR A 144 13.56 11.03 -1.97
C THR A 144 12.05 11.14 -2.22
N PRO A 145 11.22 10.39 -1.47
CA PRO A 145 9.78 10.62 -1.47
C PRO A 145 9.47 11.93 -0.75
N PHE A 146 8.45 12.65 -1.22
CA PHE A 146 7.95 13.85 -0.55
C PHE A 146 6.42 13.86 -0.52
N THR A 147 5.88 14.25 0.63
CA THR A 147 4.44 14.39 0.91
C THR A 147 4.18 15.83 1.36
N PRO A 148 3.92 16.75 0.42
CA PRO A 148 3.88 18.19 0.67
C PRO A 148 2.52 18.63 1.25
N THR A 149 2.07 17.94 2.29
CA THR A 149 0.77 18.19 2.92
C THR A 149 0.85 19.44 3.81
N GLY A 150 0.04 20.47 3.52
CA GLY A 150 0.07 21.74 4.25
C GLY A 150 1.21 22.69 3.85
N GLU A 151 1.96 22.39 2.79
CA GLU A 151 2.97 23.30 2.23
C GLU A 151 2.37 24.22 1.15
N THR A 152 3.12 25.26 0.79
CA THR A 152 2.79 26.14 -0.34
C THR A 152 2.88 25.37 -1.66
N PHE A 153 1.92 25.59 -2.55
CA PHE A 153 1.92 24.94 -3.85
C PHE A 153 3.01 25.49 -4.80
N ASP A 154 4.06 24.72 -5.01
CA ASP A 154 5.05 24.92 -6.08
C ASP A 154 4.75 24.12 -7.38
N PRO A 155 4.49 24.76 -8.54
CA PRO A 155 4.21 24.06 -9.80
C PRO A 155 5.33 23.16 -10.35
N ASN A 156 6.57 23.36 -9.90
CA ASN A 156 7.71 22.54 -10.34
C ASN A 156 7.71 21.14 -9.69
N TRP A 157 7.15 21.04 -8.49
CA TRP A 157 7.18 19.83 -7.66
C TRP A 157 5.77 19.25 -7.44
N HIS A 158 4.73 20.05 -7.66
CA HIS A 158 3.35 19.70 -7.38
C HIS A 158 2.48 19.78 -8.62
N GLU A 159 1.65 18.76 -8.80
CA GLU A 159 0.61 18.70 -9.83
C GLU A 159 -0.76 18.84 -9.15
N ALA A 160 -1.43 19.97 -9.36
CA ALA A 160 -2.77 20.20 -8.83
C ALA A 160 -3.79 19.44 -9.67
N ILE A 161 -4.41 18.40 -9.09
CA ILE A 161 -5.44 17.60 -9.77
C ILE A 161 -6.84 18.18 -9.55
N PHE A 162 -7.08 18.76 -8.37
CA PHE A 162 -8.35 19.38 -8.04
C PHE A 162 -8.17 20.55 -7.07
N SER A 163 -9.15 21.45 -7.07
CA SER A 163 -9.22 22.58 -6.16
C SER A 163 -10.40 22.40 -5.22
N VAL A 164 -10.17 22.58 -3.92
CA VAL A 164 -11.20 22.52 -2.87
C VAL A 164 -11.54 23.95 -2.46
N PRO A 165 -12.81 24.39 -2.51
CA PRO A 165 -13.18 25.72 -2.06
C PRO A 165 -12.83 25.90 -0.57
N PHE A 166 -12.37 27.10 -0.21
CA PHE A 166 -11.93 27.42 1.15
C PHE A 166 -12.93 27.03 2.25
N ALA A 167 -14.23 27.17 1.97
CA ALA A 167 -15.32 26.81 2.87
C ALA A 167 -15.35 25.31 3.25
N VAL A 168 -14.87 24.42 2.38
CA VAL A 168 -14.80 22.97 2.65
C VAL A 168 -13.44 22.61 3.25
N ALA A 169 -12.36 23.27 2.81
CA ALA A 169 -11.02 23.05 3.33
C ALA A 169 -10.90 23.41 4.82
N GLN A 170 -11.60 24.45 5.29
CA GLN A 170 -11.64 24.82 6.72
C GLN A 170 -12.40 23.81 7.60
N ASN A 171 -13.34 23.06 7.02
CA ASN A 171 -14.17 22.08 7.73
C ASN A 171 -13.62 20.65 7.69
N MET A 172 -12.48 20.42 7.01
CA MET A 172 -11.82 19.11 6.98
C MET A 172 -11.01 18.87 8.27
N PRO A 173 -11.06 17.65 8.84
CA PRO A 173 -10.37 17.34 10.08
C PRO A 173 -8.85 17.50 9.93
N ALA A 174 -8.23 18.08 10.96
CA ALA A 174 -6.81 18.42 11.07
C ALA A 174 -5.81 17.25 10.92
N GLY A 175 -6.26 16.05 10.56
CA GLY A 175 -5.42 14.90 10.20
C GLY A 175 -5.02 14.85 8.72
N SER A 176 -5.74 15.57 7.85
CA SER A 176 -5.38 15.71 6.41
C SER A 176 -4.45 16.89 6.16
N ILE A 177 -4.33 17.83 7.10
CA ILE A 177 -3.48 19.01 6.98
C ILE A 177 -2.32 18.79 7.96
N GLY A 178 -1.08 18.67 7.47
CA GLY A 178 0.12 18.22 8.20
C GLY A 178 0.56 19.05 9.42
N GLY A 179 -0.30 19.91 9.94
CA GLY A 179 -0.13 20.72 11.14
C GLY A 179 -1.35 21.63 11.25
N GLY A 180 -1.88 21.84 12.45
CA GLY A 180 -3.06 22.68 12.72
C GLY A 180 -2.87 24.17 12.46
N GLY A 181 -2.29 24.52 11.31
CA GLY A 181 -2.09 25.88 10.82
C GLY A 181 -3.25 26.34 9.94
N GLU A 182 -3.44 27.65 9.90
CA GLU A 182 -4.45 28.34 9.13
C GLU A 182 -4.32 28.03 7.62
N VAL A 183 -5.41 27.56 7.02
CA VAL A 183 -5.49 27.23 5.60
C VAL A 183 -5.45 28.54 4.80
N LYS A 184 -4.50 28.69 3.88
CA LYS A 184 -4.42 29.83 2.97
C LYS A 184 -4.81 29.40 1.55
N PRO A 185 -5.44 30.27 0.75
CA PRO A 185 -5.63 30.01 -0.68
C PRO A 185 -4.29 29.64 -1.34
N GLY A 186 -4.29 28.60 -2.17
CA GLY A 186 -3.08 28.07 -2.81
C GLY A 186 -2.19 27.17 -1.93
N MET A 187 -2.63 26.76 -0.73
CA MET A 187 -1.98 25.68 0.02
C MET A 187 -2.47 24.30 -0.40
N ILE A 188 -1.67 23.28 -0.10
CA ILE A 188 -1.98 21.88 -0.36
C ILE A 188 -2.80 21.31 0.80
N VAL A 189 -4.02 20.84 0.51
CA VAL A 189 -4.94 20.24 1.50
C VAL A 189 -4.69 18.75 1.66
N ASP A 190 -4.51 18.05 0.55
CA ASP A 190 -4.38 16.59 0.53
C ASP A 190 -3.41 16.14 -0.56
N THR A 191 -2.67 15.07 -0.28
CA THR A 191 -1.73 14.43 -1.21
C THR A 191 -2.28 13.08 -1.62
N LEU A 192 -2.86 13.00 -2.82
CA LEU A 192 -3.40 11.76 -3.36
C LEU A 192 -2.29 10.76 -3.70
N LYS A 193 -1.18 11.28 -4.22
CA LYS A 193 -0.07 10.48 -4.70
C LYS A 193 1.26 11.09 -4.30
N VAL A 194 2.09 10.28 -3.66
CA VAL A 194 3.43 10.68 -3.21
C VAL A 194 4.29 11.07 -4.42
N GLY A 195 4.95 12.21 -4.31
CA GLY A 195 5.91 12.68 -5.28
C GLY A 195 7.30 12.11 -5.02
N TYR A 196 8.11 12.00 -6.06
CA TYR A 196 9.47 11.49 -5.97
C TYR A 196 10.44 12.41 -6.71
N ARG A 197 11.54 12.76 -6.05
CA ARG A 197 12.61 13.57 -6.64
C ARG A 197 13.96 12.88 -6.47
N LEU A 198 14.80 13.01 -7.49
CA LEU A 198 16.17 12.54 -7.51
C LEU A 198 17.09 13.76 -7.48
N LYS A 199 17.67 14.06 -6.32
CA LYS A 199 18.48 15.28 -6.09
C LYS A 199 17.70 16.53 -6.55
N ASP A 200 18.18 17.20 -7.60
CA ASP A 200 17.60 18.42 -8.19
C ASP A 200 16.60 18.15 -9.33
N ARG A 201 16.34 16.88 -9.67
CA ARG A 201 15.42 16.49 -10.76
C ARG A 201 14.13 15.90 -10.19
N CYS A 202 12.99 16.43 -10.62
CA CYS A 202 11.69 15.83 -10.37
C CYS A 202 11.55 14.54 -11.22
N LEU A 203 11.33 13.39 -10.58
CA LEU A 203 11.00 12.14 -11.28
C LEU A 203 9.50 12.05 -11.52
N ARG A 204 8.72 12.44 -10.51
CA ARG A 204 7.26 12.52 -10.56
C ARG A 204 6.78 13.57 -9.56
N ALA A 205 5.97 14.52 -10.02
CA ALA A 205 5.34 15.50 -9.15
C ALA A 205 4.34 14.82 -8.19
N ALA A 206 4.21 15.37 -6.98
CA ALA A 206 3.16 14.91 -6.07
C ALA A 206 1.81 15.40 -6.59
N GLN A 207 0.83 14.50 -6.64
CA GLN A 207 -0.52 14.86 -7.05
C GLN A 207 -1.28 15.32 -5.82
N VAL A 208 -1.74 16.57 -5.87
CA VAL A 208 -2.26 17.28 -4.70
C VAL A 208 -3.59 17.95 -4.99
N GLY A 209 -4.41 18.08 -3.95
CA GLY A 209 -5.54 18.98 -3.91
C GLY A 209 -5.12 20.34 -3.35
N VAL A 210 -5.38 21.41 -4.08
CA VAL A 210 -5.06 22.78 -3.64
C VAL A 210 -6.31 23.47 -3.09
N VAL A 211 -6.11 24.44 -2.20
CA VAL A 211 -7.19 25.33 -1.74
C VAL A 211 -7.49 26.34 -2.85
N GLY A 212 -8.72 26.30 -3.35
CA GLY A 212 -9.25 27.32 -4.24
C GLY A 212 -9.39 28.65 -3.53
N GLU A 213 -9.30 29.73 -4.32
CA GLU A 213 -9.62 31.09 -3.90
C GLU A 213 -11.05 31.23 -3.33
#